data_AF-A0A0D0AK15-F1
#
_entry.id   AF-A0A0D0AK15-F1
#
_cell.length_a   1.000
_cell.length_b   1.000
_cell.length_c   1.000
_cell.angle_alpha   90.00
_cell.angle_beta   90.00
_cell.angle_gamma   90.00
#
_symmetry.space_group_name_H-M   'P 1'
#
loop_
_entity.id
_entity.type
_entity.pdbx_description
1 polymer ?
#
loop_
_entity_poly.entity_id
_entity_poly.type
_entity_poly.pdbx_seq_one_letter_code
_entity_poly.pdbx_strand_id
1 'polypeptide(L)'
;MTFLTGGYYKPTIHRVIQPPSDQRAYDRLGAYYFAMPDNDVRLLPCAESPVLKRVGIERHCLDEDAPSCEAWRKGRTVAYGRVDLKKGVESGVEEEVIEGIVVKHYN
;
A
#
# COMPACT_ATOMS: atom_id res chain seq x y z
N MET A 1 2.00 6.33 2.31
CA MET A 1 2.82 6.83 3.44
C MET A 1 4.03 5.96 3.73
N THR A 2 3.93 4.62 3.68
CA THR A 2 5.03 3.71 4.03
C THR A 2 6.36 4.07 3.34
N PHE A 3 6.35 4.37 2.04
CA PHE A 3 7.51 4.88 1.30
C PHE A 3 8.13 6.13 1.94
N LEU A 4 7.36 7.22 2.01
CA LEU A 4 7.82 8.53 2.50
C LEU A 4 8.31 8.49 3.94
N THR A 5 7.79 7.56 4.74
CA THR A 5 8.16 7.44 6.16
C THR A 5 9.13 6.31 6.45
N GLY A 6 9.66 5.63 5.43
CA GLY A 6 10.58 4.50 5.60
C GLY A 6 10.06 3.44 6.58
N GLY A 7 8.77 3.10 6.50
CA GLY A 7 8.12 2.12 7.39
C GLY A 7 7.69 2.63 8.78
N TYR A 8 8.00 3.89 9.14
CA TYR A 8 7.65 4.43 10.47
C TYR A 8 6.14 4.42 10.75
N TYR A 9 5.31 4.85 9.79
CA TYR A 9 3.87 4.66 9.85
C TYR A 9 3.48 3.35 9.20
N LYS A 10 3.19 2.35 10.04
CA LYS A 10 2.75 1.04 9.58
C LYS A 10 1.32 1.11 9.02
N PRO A 11 1.08 0.64 7.78
CA PRO A 11 -0.27 0.55 7.24
C PRO A 11 -1.09 -0.50 8.01
N THR A 12 -2.36 -0.22 8.26
CA THR A 12 -3.28 -1.17 8.89
C THR A 12 -4.02 -1.99 7.86
N ILE A 13 -4.15 -3.29 8.11
CA ILE A 13 -4.99 -4.19 7.32
C ILE A 13 -6.42 -4.06 7.85
N HIS A 14 -7.37 -3.79 6.96
CA HIS A 14 -8.78 -3.64 7.31
C HIS A 14 -9.66 -4.33 6.28
N ARG A 15 -10.83 -4.82 6.73
CA ARG A 15 -11.81 -5.48 5.88
C ARG A 15 -13.23 -5.16 6.33
N VAL A 16 -14.16 -5.22 5.39
CA VAL A 16 -15.60 -5.09 5.68
C VAL A 16 -16.20 -6.49 5.73
N ILE A 17 -16.82 -6.82 6.87
CA ILE A 17 -17.54 -8.08 7.04
C ILE A 17 -19.02 -7.89 6.67
N GLN A 18 -19.65 -8.99 6.22
CA GLN A 18 -21.07 -9.03 5.94
C GLN A 18 -21.87 -8.68 7.22
N PRO A 19 -22.86 -7.77 7.15
CA PRO A 19 -23.64 -7.41 8.32
C PRO A 19 -24.48 -8.59 8.84
N PRO A 20 -24.86 -8.56 10.14
CA PRO A 20 -25.83 -9.49 10.72
C PRO A 20 -27.14 -9.55 9.93
N SER A 21 -27.85 -10.68 9.99
CA SER A 21 -29.01 -10.99 9.14
C SER A 21 -30.10 -9.92 9.17
N ASP A 22 -30.36 -9.35 10.34
CA ASP A 22 -31.35 -8.31 10.61
C ASP A 22 -30.96 -6.93 10.05
N GLN A 23 -29.69 -6.73 9.70
CA GLN A 23 -29.17 -5.48 9.14
C GLN A 23 -28.98 -5.52 7.61
N ARG A 24 -29.15 -6.67 6.97
CA ARG A 24 -28.88 -6.85 5.52
C ARG A 24 -29.83 -6.09 4.60
N ALA A 25 -31.00 -5.70 5.11
CA ALA A 25 -32.02 -4.98 4.34
C ALA A 25 -31.75 -3.47 4.25
N TYR A 26 -30.74 -2.94 4.95
CA TYR A 26 -30.45 -1.51 5.00
C TYR A 26 -29.23 -1.14 4.19
N ASP A 27 -29.33 -0.01 3.49
CA ASP A 27 -28.21 0.57 2.76
C ASP A 27 -27.14 1.09 3.71
N ARG A 28 -25.87 0.85 3.36
CA ARG A 28 -24.70 1.42 4.03
C ARG A 28 -24.05 2.43 3.10
N LEU A 29 -23.99 3.69 3.53
CA LEU A 29 -23.29 4.74 2.81
C LEU A 29 -21.88 4.92 3.39
N GLY A 30 -20.87 4.87 2.52
CA GLY A 30 -19.49 5.21 2.86
C GLY A 30 -18.99 6.33 1.97
N ALA A 31 -18.33 7.33 2.56
CA ALA A 31 -17.63 8.38 1.84
C ALA A 31 -16.15 8.33 2.20
N TYR A 32 -15.30 8.14 1.20
CA TYR A 32 -13.86 7.96 1.38
C TYR A 32 -13.09 8.99 0.56
N TYR A 33 -12.11 9.62 1.20
CA TYR A 33 -11.18 10.52 0.54
C TYR A 33 -9.77 9.96 0.70
N PHE A 34 -9.14 9.61 -0.43
CA PHE A 34 -7.77 9.10 -0.45
C PHE A 34 -6.82 10.24 -0.81
N ALA A 35 -6.04 10.69 0.17
CA ALA A 35 -4.99 11.67 -0.04
C ALA A 35 -3.74 10.98 -0.63
N MET A 36 -3.17 11.58 -1.67
CA MET A 36 -1.97 11.10 -2.34
C MET A 36 -1.04 12.29 -2.62
N PRO A 37 0.28 12.08 -2.71
CA PRO A 37 1.19 13.07 -3.25
C PRO A 37 0.86 13.45 -4.69
N ASP A 38 1.45 14.54 -5.17
CA ASP A 38 1.38 14.93 -6.58
C ASP A 38 2.02 13.86 -7.47
N ASN A 39 1.58 13.79 -8.73
CA ASN A 39 1.90 12.71 -9.66
C ASN A 39 3.41 12.52 -9.90
N ASP A 40 4.16 13.61 -9.93
CA ASP A 40 5.60 13.68 -10.21
C ASP A 40 6.48 13.44 -8.98
N VAL A 41 5.89 13.40 -7.78
CA VAL A 41 6.62 13.10 -6.55
C VAL A 41 7.18 11.68 -6.62
N ARG A 42 8.51 11.55 -6.49
CA ARG A 42 9.17 10.26 -6.29
C ARG A 42 8.89 9.72 -4.89
N LEU A 43 8.50 8.45 -4.80
CA LEU A 43 8.17 7.78 -3.54
C LEU A 43 9.42 7.36 -2.76
N LEU A 44 10.21 8.35 -2.34
CA LEU A 44 11.42 8.17 -1.55
C LEU A 44 11.16 8.47 -0.07
N PRO A 45 11.82 7.77 0.87
CA PRO A 45 11.78 8.15 2.27
C PRO A 45 12.28 9.58 2.48
N CYS A 46 11.65 10.31 3.40
CA CYS A 46 12.11 11.63 3.83
C CYS A 46 13.38 11.51 4.68
N ALA A 47 14.48 11.08 4.07
CA ALA A 47 15.71 10.64 4.73
C ALA A 47 16.36 11.71 5.63
N GLU A 48 16.08 12.98 5.36
CA GLU A 48 16.56 14.10 6.17
C GLU A 48 15.89 14.23 7.54
N SER A 49 14.76 13.56 7.76
CA SER A 49 14.04 13.59 9.04
C SER A 49 14.93 13.08 10.19
N PRO A 50 15.17 13.89 11.25
CA PRO A 50 15.90 13.44 12.44
C PRO A 50 15.24 12.24 13.12
N VAL A 51 13.91 12.13 13.02
CA VAL A 51 13.16 11.00 13.57
C VAL A 51 13.47 9.73 12.77
N LEU A 52 13.41 9.79 11.43
CA LEU A 52 13.70 8.63 10.59
C LEU A 52 15.16 8.18 10.70
N LYS A 53 16.10 9.13 10.79
CA LYS A 53 17.52 8.83 11.06
C LYS A 53 17.70 8.05 12.37
N ARG A 54 16.93 8.39 13.42
CA ARG A 54 17.00 7.72 14.73
C ARG A 54 16.36 6.33 14.74
N VAL A 55 15.23 6.16 14.08
CA VAL A 55 14.43 4.90 14.15
C VAL A 55 14.77 3.91 13.03
N GLY A 56 15.54 4.34 12.02
CA GLY A 56 15.85 3.56 10.84
C GLY A 56 14.86 3.79 9.71
N ILE A 57 15.34 3.57 8.48
CA ILE A 57 14.56 3.71 7.25
C ILE A 57 14.49 2.35 6.58
N GLU A 58 13.28 1.81 6.47
CA GLU A 58 12.99 0.66 5.63
C GLU A 58 12.77 1.11 4.18
N ARG A 59 13.58 0.59 3.27
CA ARG A 59 13.45 0.86 1.82
C ARG A 59 12.74 -0.29 1.14
N HIS A 60 11.72 0.03 0.34
CA HIS A 60 10.98 -0.96 -0.46
C HIS A 60 11.64 -1.26 -1.81
N CYS A 61 12.53 -0.39 -2.28
CA CYS A 61 13.31 -0.50 -3.50
C CYS A 61 14.58 0.35 -3.37
N LEU A 62 15.50 0.24 -4.33
CA LEU A 62 16.63 1.17 -4.42
C LEU A 62 16.12 2.58 -4.72
N ASP A 63 16.83 3.60 -4.22
CA ASP A 63 16.41 4.99 -4.38
C ASP A 63 16.35 5.40 -5.87
N GLU A 64 17.15 4.78 -6.75
CA GLU A 64 17.12 4.98 -8.21
C GLU A 64 15.88 4.38 -8.89
N ASP A 65 15.37 3.27 -8.36
CA ASP A 65 14.20 2.54 -8.87
C ASP A 65 12.87 3.06 -8.32
N ALA A 66 12.89 3.95 -7.32
CA ALA A 66 11.67 4.44 -6.69
C ALA A 66 10.70 5.10 -7.70
N PRO A 67 9.46 4.59 -7.84
CA PRO A 67 8.52 5.10 -8.82
C PRO A 67 8.02 6.50 -8.46
N SER A 68 7.50 7.21 -9.45
CA SER A 68 6.64 8.38 -9.18
C SER A 68 5.31 7.94 -8.57
N CYS A 69 4.62 8.85 -7.87
CA CYS A 69 3.31 8.57 -7.31
C CYS A 69 2.30 8.16 -8.41
N GLU A 70 2.40 8.76 -9.60
CA GLU A 70 1.55 8.38 -10.73
C GLU A 70 1.78 6.94 -11.20
N ALA A 71 3.04 6.57 -11.44
CA ALA A 71 3.39 5.21 -11.90
C ALA A 71 2.91 4.17 -10.88
N TRP A 72 3.22 4.39 -9.61
CA TRP A 72 2.77 3.51 -8.52
C TRP A 72 1.25 3.38 -8.46
N ARG A 73 0.52 4.50 -8.48
CA ARG A 73 -0.95 4.50 -8.42
C ARG A 73 -1.56 3.79 -9.62
N LYS A 74 -1.06 4.04 -10.83
CA LYS A 74 -1.56 3.38 -12.05
C LYS A 74 -1.27 1.88 -12.01
N GLY A 75 -0.05 1.47 -11.66
CA GLY A 75 0.32 0.07 -11.53
C GLY A 75 -0.59 -0.68 -10.55
N ARG A 76 -0.77 -0.12 -9.34
CA ARG A 76 -1.71 -0.65 -8.33
C ARG A 76 -3.15 -0.77 -8.84
N THR A 77 -3.63 0.26 -9.54
CA THR A 77 -5.03 0.30 -10.02
C THR A 77 -5.27 -0.71 -11.13
N VAL A 78 -4.31 -0.88 -12.04
CA VAL A 78 -4.42 -1.81 -13.18
C VAL A 78 -4.29 -3.26 -12.72
N ALA A 79 -3.42 -3.56 -11.76
CA ALA A 79 -3.20 -4.91 -11.28
C ALA A 79 -4.34 -5.44 -10.40
N TYR A 80 -4.99 -4.56 -9.63
CA TYR A 80 -5.96 -4.97 -8.62
C TYR A 80 -7.10 -5.83 -9.19
N GLY A 81 -7.23 -7.06 -8.68
CA GLY A 81 -8.25 -8.03 -9.08
C GLY A 81 -8.07 -8.62 -10.48
N ARG A 82 -6.93 -8.40 -11.13
CA ARG A 82 -6.65 -8.85 -12.51
C ARG A 82 -5.44 -9.76 -12.65
N VAL A 83 -4.62 -9.89 -11.59
CA VAL A 83 -3.40 -10.67 -11.60
C VAL A 83 -3.56 -11.88 -10.70
N ASP A 84 -3.09 -13.04 -11.16
CA ASP A 84 -2.98 -14.23 -10.31
C ASP A 84 -1.89 -13.99 -9.26
N LEU A 85 -2.32 -13.91 -8.01
CA LEU A 85 -1.42 -13.71 -6.89
C LEU A 85 -0.57 -14.96 -6.67
N LYS A 86 0.71 -14.77 -6.34
CA LYS A 86 1.63 -15.88 -6.05
C LYS A 86 1.65 -16.12 -4.55
N LYS A 87 1.85 -17.37 -4.13
CA LYS A 87 2.09 -17.66 -2.71
C LYS A 87 3.34 -16.90 -2.26
N GLY A 88 3.18 -16.08 -1.23
CA GLY A 88 4.28 -15.35 -0.60
C GLY A 88 5.12 -16.25 0.29
N VAL A 89 6.16 -15.65 0.88
CA VAL A 89 7.05 -16.33 1.84
C VAL A 89 6.32 -16.62 3.15
N GLU A 90 5.41 -15.74 3.55
CA GLU A 90 4.62 -15.87 4.77
C GLU A 90 3.39 -16.75 4.52
N SER A 91 3.10 -17.67 5.45
CA SER A 91 1.92 -18.53 5.37
C SER A 91 0.63 -17.69 5.39
N GLY A 92 -0.24 -17.91 4.40
CA GLY A 92 -1.49 -17.16 4.27
C GLY A 92 -1.33 -15.75 3.69
N VAL A 93 -0.15 -15.38 3.21
CA VAL A 93 0.10 -14.12 2.49
C VAL A 93 0.37 -14.43 1.03
N GLU A 94 -0.31 -13.71 0.15
CA GLU A 94 -0.05 -13.75 -1.28
C GLU A 94 0.72 -12.50 -1.71
N GLU A 95 1.52 -12.61 -2.75
CA GLU A 95 2.41 -11.55 -3.21
C GLU A 95 2.26 -11.32 -4.72
N GLU A 96 2.39 -10.05 -5.10
CA GLU A 96 2.56 -9.61 -6.48
C GLU A 96 3.71 -8.59 -6.56
N VAL A 97 4.24 -8.36 -7.76
CA VAL A 97 5.28 -7.35 -7.99
C VAL A 97 4.70 -6.25 -8.87
N ILE A 98 4.74 -5.02 -8.41
CA ILE A 98 4.25 -3.83 -9.11
C ILE A 98 5.38 -2.80 -9.10
N GLU A 99 5.76 -2.28 -10.28
CA GLU A 99 6.87 -1.33 -10.39
C GLU A 99 8.15 -1.84 -9.69
N GLY A 100 8.46 -3.13 -9.81
CA GLY A 100 9.61 -3.77 -9.15
C GLY A 100 9.48 -3.96 -7.63
N ILE A 101 8.38 -3.54 -7.01
CA ILE A 101 8.15 -3.59 -5.56
C ILE A 101 7.17 -4.73 -5.23
N VAL A 102 7.53 -5.53 -4.22
CA VAL A 102 6.67 -6.60 -3.71
C VAL A 102 5.50 -6.00 -2.92
N VAL A 103 4.30 -6.40 -3.30
CA VAL A 103 3.04 -6.07 -2.64
C VAL A 103 2.48 -7.32 -2.01
N LYS A 104 2.19 -7.25 -0.70
CA LYS A 104 1.52 -8.30 0.05
C LYS A 104 -0.01 -8.13 0.02
N HIS A 105 -0.71 -9.25 -0.09
CA HIS A 105 -2.16 -9.39 -0.06
C HIS A 105 -2.57 -10.30 1.09
N TYR A 106 -3.64 -9.90 1.77
CA TYR A 106 -4.15 -10.55 2.98
C TYR A 106 -5.63 -10.87 2.73
N ASN A 107 -5.88 -11.95 1.99
CA ASN A 107 -7.23 -12.43 1.63
C ASN A 107 -7.76 -13.45 2.66
#